data_AF-A0A924IMT7-F1
#
_entry.id   AF-A0A924IMT7-F1
#
_cell.length_a   1.000
_cell.length_b   1.000
_cell.length_c   1.000
_cell.angle_alpha   90.00
_cell.angle_beta   90.00
_cell.angle_gamma   90.00
#
_symmetry.space_group_name_H-M   'P 1'
#
loop_
_entity.id
_entity.type
_entity.pdbx_description
1 polymer ?
#
loop_
_entity_poly.entity_id
_entity_poly.type
_entity_poly.pdbx_seq_one_letter_code
_entity_poly.pdbx_strand_id
1 'polypeptide(L)'
;DGLLPAVFARVHPKFQTPHVTTIATGLVVACISGFVPRGTVAEMANIGTLFAFAVVCAGVWRLRHTDPHAHRSFRTPWVPVIPILGILFSLGLMAALPGITWVRFFVWLAIGCVVYFSYGAKHSHLTGTHRAAGKR
;
A
#
# COMPACT_ATOMS: atom_id res chain seq x y z
N ASP A 1 -13.23 3.09 -2.73
CA ASP A 1 -13.48 2.09 -1.66
C ASP A 1 -14.13 2.63 -0.38
N GLY A 2 -14.27 3.94 -0.19
CA GLY A 2 -14.88 4.50 1.04
C GLY A 2 -13.96 4.50 2.26
N LEU A 3 -12.74 3.98 2.11
CA LEU A 3 -11.72 3.89 3.16
C LEU A 3 -11.14 5.24 3.60
N LEU A 4 -11.34 6.30 2.83
CA LEU A 4 -10.89 7.67 3.13
C LEU A 4 -12.04 8.67 2.98
N PRO A 5 -12.02 9.83 3.67
CA PRO A 5 -13.07 10.84 3.57
C PRO A 5 -13.31 11.30 2.12
N ALA A 6 -14.57 11.52 1.74
CA ALA A 6 -14.98 11.85 0.37
C ALA A 6 -14.31 13.12 -0.21
N VAL A 7 -13.76 13.98 0.66
CA VAL A 7 -12.98 15.16 0.27
C VAL A 7 -11.69 14.79 -0.47
N PHE A 8 -11.04 13.68 -0.09
CA PHE A 8 -9.83 13.17 -0.75
C PHE A 8 -10.11 12.57 -2.14
N ALA A 9 -11.38 12.25 -2.43
CA ALA A 9 -11.85 11.69 -3.70
C ALA A 9 -12.39 12.75 -4.68
N ARG A 10 -12.44 14.04 -4.30
CA ARG A 10 -12.88 15.11 -5.20
C ARG A 10 -11.84 15.37 -6.29
N VAL A 11 -12.21 15.05 -7.53
CA VAL A 11 -11.43 15.30 -8.73
C VAL A 11 -11.91 16.57 -9.44
N HIS A 12 -10.98 17.27 -10.09
CA HIS A 12 -11.28 18.46 -10.88
C HIS A 12 -12.22 18.11 -12.05
N PRO A 13 -13.33 18.83 -12.28
CA PRO A 13 -14.34 18.44 -13.28
C PRO A 13 -13.83 18.42 -14.72
N LYS A 14 -12.82 19.23 -15.06
CA LYS A 14 -12.24 19.30 -16.43
C LYS A 14 -10.97 18.47 -16.63
N PHE A 15 -10.16 18.31 -15.59
CA PHE A 15 -8.83 17.68 -15.68
C PHE A 15 -8.80 16.30 -15.01
N GLN A 16 -9.88 15.95 -14.29
CA GLN A 16 -10.02 14.72 -13.50
C GLN A 16 -8.85 14.46 -12.53
N THR A 17 -8.17 15.52 -12.11
CA THR A 17 -7.04 15.45 -11.17
C THR A 17 -7.49 15.70 -9.73
N PRO A 18 -6.96 14.95 -8.75
CA PRO A 18 -7.21 15.18 -7.32
C PRO A 18 -6.36 16.35 -6.81
N HIS A 19 -6.67 17.56 -7.28
CA HIS A 19 -5.88 18.77 -7.06
C HIS A 19 -5.77 19.16 -5.58
N VAL A 20 -6.87 19.06 -4.81
CA VAL A 20 -6.86 19.34 -3.36
C VAL A 20 -5.90 18.41 -2.64
N THR A 21 -5.98 17.12 -2.95
CA THR A 21 -5.15 16.08 -2.35
C THR A 21 -3.68 16.26 -2.70
N THR A 22 -3.41 16.59 -3.96
CA THR A 22 -2.04 16.80 -4.48
C THR A 22 -1.37 18.02 -3.86
N ILE A 23 -2.09 19.14 -3.74
CA ILE A 23 -1.55 20.35 -3.11
C ILE A 23 -1.33 20.13 -1.62
N ALA A 24 -2.30 19.50 -0.94
CA ALA A 24 -2.18 19.22 0.49
C ALA A 24 -1.00 18.28 0.80
N THR A 25 -0.87 17.15 0.09
CA THR A 25 0.29 16.25 0.28
C THR A 25 1.59 16.91 -0.13
N GLY A 26 1.59 17.68 -1.22
CA GLY A 26 2.77 18.44 -1.67
C GLY A 26 3.28 19.42 -0.63
N LEU A 27 2.40 20.20 0.01
CA LEU A 27 2.75 21.12 1.08
C LEU A 27 3.32 20.38 2.30
N VAL A 28 2.67 19.30 2.73
CA VAL A 28 3.14 18.49 3.87
C VAL A 28 4.53 17.89 3.59
N VAL A 29 4.73 17.32 2.40
CA VAL A 29 6.02 16.77 1.98
C VAL A 29 7.09 17.85 1.89
N ALA A 30 6.77 19.03 1.34
CA ALA A 30 7.70 20.15 1.24
C ALA A 30 8.17 20.61 2.63
N CYS A 31 7.25 20.75 3.59
CA CYS A 31 7.60 21.07 4.97
C CYS A 31 8.51 19.99 5.58
N ILE A 32 8.12 18.71 5.51
CA ILE A 32 8.90 17.61 6.11
C ILE A 32 10.29 17.50 5.48
N SER A 33 10.41 17.62 4.16
CA SER A 33 11.69 17.56 3.44
C SER A 33 12.64 18.71 3.81
N GLY A 34 12.11 19.87 4.19
CA GLY A 34 12.91 21.00 4.66
C GLY A 34 13.53 20.81 6.04
N PHE A 35 12.91 20.01 6.91
CA PHE A 35 13.34 19.82 8.31
C PHE A 35 13.97 18.46 8.60
N VAL A 36 13.74 17.44 7.76
CA VAL A 36 14.22 16.08 7.99
C VAL A 36 15.45 15.78 7.12
N PRO A 37 16.53 15.21 7.67
CA PRO A 37 17.69 14.82 6.89
C PRO A 37 17.34 13.82 5.77
N ARG A 38 17.93 14.02 4.59
CA ARG A 38 17.70 13.18 3.40
C ARG A 38 17.84 11.68 3.66
N GLY A 39 18.81 11.28 4.49
CA GLY A 39 19.02 9.86 4.86
C GLY A 39 17.83 9.26 5.62
N THR A 40 17.28 10.01 6.57
CA THR A 40 16.09 9.57 7.33
C THR A 40 14.86 9.43 6.43
N VAL A 41 14.64 10.38 5.51
CA VAL A 41 13.52 10.27 4.55
C VAL A 41 13.70 9.05 3.65
N ALA A 42 14.93 8.78 3.18
CA ALA A 42 15.24 7.62 2.35
C ALA A 42 15.01 6.30 3.10
N GLU A 43 15.45 6.18 4.35
CA GLU A 43 15.21 5.00 5.18
C GLU A 43 13.71 4.74 5.40
N MET A 44 12.92 5.79 5.65
CA MET A 44 11.47 5.70 5.84
C MET A 44 10.73 5.29 4.55
N ALA A 45 11.17 5.79 3.39
CA ALA A 45 10.64 5.35 2.11
C ALA A 45 11.00 3.88 1.82
N ASN A 46 12.27 3.52 2.05
CA ASN A 46 12.79 2.17 1.79
C ASN A 46 12.07 1.11 2.62
N ILE A 47 11.87 1.31 3.93
CA ILE A 47 11.16 0.31 4.76
C ILE A 47 9.73 0.08 4.27
N GLY A 48 9.02 1.14 3.87
CA GLY A 48 7.66 1.03 3.34
C GLY A 48 7.61 0.27 2.02
N THR A 49 8.50 0.58 1.07
CA THR A 49 8.56 -0.10 -0.22
C THR A 49 8.98 -1.56 -0.09
N LEU A 50 9.98 -1.86 0.74
CA LEU A 50 10.42 -3.24 0.98
C LEU A 50 9.30 -4.07 1.64
N PHE A 51 8.59 -3.50 2.61
CA PHE A 51 7.42 -4.14 3.20
C PHE A 51 6.32 -4.40 2.17
N ALA A 52 5.99 -3.41 1.34
CA ALA A 52 5.01 -3.56 0.28
C ALA A 52 5.41 -4.67 -0.71
N PHE A 53 6.69 -4.75 -1.10
CA PHE A 53 7.18 -5.84 -1.96
C PHE A 53 7.06 -7.21 -1.29
N ALA A 54 7.42 -7.34 -0.01
CA ALA A 54 7.23 -8.59 0.72
C ALA A 54 5.75 -9.03 0.73
N VAL A 55 4.82 -8.10 0.98
CA VAL A 55 3.38 -8.37 0.97
C VAL A 55 2.88 -8.74 -0.43
N VAL A 56 3.34 -8.06 -1.47
CA VAL A 56 2.97 -8.36 -2.87
C VAL A 56 3.47 -9.75 -3.27
N CYS A 57 4.73 -10.10 -2.95
CA CYS A 57 5.28 -11.43 -3.21
C CYS A 57 4.47 -12.52 -2.48
N ALA A 58 4.11 -12.29 -1.21
CA ALA A 58 3.24 -13.18 -0.45
C ALA A 58 1.84 -13.29 -1.08
N GLY A 59 1.29 -12.16 -1.56
CA GLY A 59 0.02 -12.10 -2.27
C GLY A 59 0.01 -12.89 -3.57
N VAL A 60 1.09 -12.81 -4.36
CA VAL A 60 1.25 -13.61 -5.59
C VAL A 60 1.30 -15.11 -5.27
N TRP A 61 2.01 -15.50 -4.21
CA TRP A 61 2.07 -16.90 -3.77
C TRP A 61 0.69 -17.40 -3.29
N ARG A 62 -0.03 -16.59 -2.50
CA ARG A 62 -1.38 -16.91 -2.01
C ARG A 62 -2.40 -16.97 -3.14
N LEU A 63 -2.40 -16.01 -4.05
CA LEU A 63 -3.36 -15.95 -5.17
C LEU A 63 -3.24 -17.16 -6.09
N ARG A 64 -2.05 -17.75 -6.22
CA ARG A 64 -1.88 -18.98 -6.99
C ARG A 64 -2.51 -20.22 -6.35
N HIS A 65 -2.67 -20.23 -5.03
CA HIS A 65 -3.39 -21.28 -4.33
C HIS A 65 -4.90 -21.00 -4.27
N THR A 66 -5.29 -19.73 -4.05
CA THR A 66 -6.70 -19.35 -3.88
C THR A 66 -7.47 -19.27 -5.20
N ASP A 67 -6.84 -18.79 -6.28
CA ASP A 67 -7.46 -18.70 -7.61
C ASP A 67 -6.48 -19.18 -8.70
N PRO A 68 -6.39 -20.50 -8.92
CA PRO A 68 -5.48 -21.05 -9.92
C PRO A 68 -5.95 -20.77 -11.36
N HIS A 69 -7.25 -20.58 -11.61
CA HIS A 69 -7.84 -20.45 -12.94
C HIS A 69 -7.97 -19.00 -13.45
N ALA A 70 -7.64 -18.00 -12.63
CA ALA A 70 -7.60 -16.60 -13.04
C ALA A 70 -6.84 -16.39 -14.37
N HIS A 71 -7.46 -15.65 -15.29
CA HIS A 71 -6.83 -15.26 -16.55
C HIS A 71 -5.67 -14.29 -16.29
N ARG A 72 -4.45 -14.68 -16.63
CA ARG A 72 -3.22 -13.92 -16.39
C ARG A 72 -2.46 -13.74 -17.69
N SER A 73 -2.41 -12.52 -18.21
CA SER A 73 -1.66 -12.18 -19.43
C SER A 73 -0.15 -12.40 -19.26
N PHE A 74 0.37 -12.14 -18.05
CA PHE A 74 1.74 -12.47 -17.64
C PHE A 74 1.74 -13.42 -16.43
N ARG A 75 2.54 -14.48 -16.48
CA ARG A 75 2.76 -15.39 -15.34
C ARG A 75 4.22 -15.35 -14.95
N THR A 76 4.49 -15.12 -13.67
CA THR A 76 5.85 -15.25 -13.14
C THR A 76 6.36 -16.68 -13.39
N PRO A 77 7.51 -16.84 -14.06
CA PRO A 77 8.15 -18.14 -14.19
C PRO A 77 8.49 -18.68 -12.78
N TRP A 78 8.50 -20.00 -12.60
CA TRP A 78 9.10 -20.64 -11.41
C TRP A 78 8.49 -20.21 -10.05
N VAL A 79 7.17 -20.24 -9.94
CA VAL A 79 6.49 -20.16 -8.64
C VAL A 79 6.47 -21.55 -7.99
N PRO A 80 6.81 -21.67 -6.69
CA PRO A 80 6.87 -20.61 -5.67
C PRO A 80 8.25 -19.99 -5.40
N VAL A 81 9.28 -20.41 -6.12
CA VAL A 81 10.67 -20.00 -5.85
C VAL A 81 10.87 -18.49 -5.97
N ILE A 82 10.42 -17.87 -7.06
CA ILE A 82 10.61 -16.42 -7.27
C ILE A 82 9.93 -15.57 -6.18
N PRO A 83 8.63 -15.78 -5.85
CA PRO A 83 8.00 -15.06 -4.74
C PRO A 83 8.73 -15.23 -3.40
N ILE A 84 9.19 -16.44 -3.08
CA ILE A 84 9.90 -16.70 -1.82
C ILE A 84 11.23 -15.95 -1.78
N LEU A 85 12.01 -16.01 -2.86
CA LEU A 85 13.26 -15.25 -2.97
C LEU A 85 13.02 -13.74 -2.85
N GLY A 86 11.94 -13.23 -3.46
CA GLY A 86 11.55 -11.82 -3.35
C GLY A 86 11.24 -11.42 -1.91
N ILE A 87 10.53 -12.27 -1.15
CA ILE A 87 10.28 -12.06 0.29
C ILE A 87 11.59 -12.07 1.05
N LEU A 88 12.45 -13.09 0.85
CA LEU A 88 13.72 -13.22 1.56
C LEU A 88 14.64 -12.03 1.31
N PHE A 89 14.75 -11.57 0.07
CA PHE A 89 15.57 -10.42 -0.28
C PHE A 89 15.00 -9.12 0.30
N SER A 90 13.69 -8.92 0.21
CA SER A 90 13.02 -7.74 0.76
C SER A 90 13.16 -7.67 2.27
N LEU A 91 12.94 -8.79 2.99
CA LEU A 91 13.11 -8.87 4.44
C LEU A 91 14.57 -8.77 4.86
N GLY A 92 15.50 -9.35 4.11
CA GLY A 92 16.93 -9.25 4.35
C GLY A 92 17.42 -7.80 4.26
N LEU A 93 17.02 -7.08 3.22
CA LEU A 93 17.29 -5.65 3.10
C LEU A 93 16.62 -4.85 4.21
N MET A 94 15.39 -5.22 4.60
CA MET A 94 14.66 -4.56 5.68
C MET A 94 15.35 -4.74 7.04
N ALA A 95 15.99 -5.89 7.28
CA ALA A 95 16.77 -6.16 8.48
C ALA A 95 18.08 -5.37 8.55
N ALA A 96 18.60 -4.90 7.41
CA ALA A 96 19.79 -4.05 7.34
C ALA A 96 19.52 -2.58 7.70
N LEU A 97 18.25 -2.19 7.91
CA LEU A 97 17.90 -0.81 8.29
C LEU A 97 18.06 -0.57 9.81
N PRO A 98 18.34 0.67 10.23
CA PRO A 98 18.42 1.03 11.64
C PRO A 98 17.17 0.64 12.44
N GLY A 99 17.35 0.17 13.68
CA GLY A 99 16.24 -0.24 14.54
C GLY A 99 15.22 0.87 14.83
N ILE A 100 15.63 2.14 14.79
CA ILE A 100 14.73 3.29 14.91
C ILE A 100 13.70 3.34 13.77
N THR A 101 14.05 2.87 12.58
CA THR A 101 13.17 2.85 11.41
C THR A 101 12.04 1.84 11.58
N TRP A 102 12.30 0.71 12.25
CA TRP A 102 11.28 -0.26 12.63
C TRP A 102 10.25 0.31 13.60
N VAL A 103 10.70 1.04 14.62
CA VAL A 103 9.80 1.70 15.57
C VAL A 103 8.89 2.70 14.84
N ARG A 104 9.48 3.55 13.99
CA ARG A 104 8.70 4.52 13.19
C ARG A 104 7.68 3.83 12.29
N PHE A 105 8.06 2.73 11.65
CA PHE A 105 7.17 1.93 10.81
C PHE A 105 5.98 1.36 11.60
N PHE A 106 6.23 0.73 12.75
CA PHE A 106 5.15 0.19 13.59
C PHE A 106 4.25 1.26 14.19
N VAL A 107 4.80 2.40 14.60
CA VAL A 107 4.00 3.55 15.05
C VAL A 107 3.08 4.03 13.93
N TRP A 108 3.61 4.20 12.72
CA TRP A 108 2.81 4.62 11.58
C TRP A 108 1.73 3.58 11.20
N LEU A 109 2.08 2.29 11.25
CA LEU A 109 1.15 1.19 11.01
C LEU A 109 0.03 1.18 12.05
N ALA A 110 0.35 1.39 13.33
CA ALA A 110 -0.63 1.48 14.41
C ALA A 110 -1.57 2.68 14.21
N ILE A 111 -1.05 3.85 13.82
CA ILE A 111 -1.87 5.02 13.46
C ILE A 111 -2.82 4.67 12.31
N GLY A 112 -2.30 4.03 11.25
CA GLY A 112 -3.11 3.57 10.12
C GLY A 112 -4.22 2.61 10.54
N CYS A 113 -3.92 1.66 11.43
CA CYS A 113 -4.92 0.75 12.01
C CYS A 113 -5.98 1.52 12.81
N VAL A 114 -5.60 2.47 13.66
CA VAL A 114 -6.55 3.28 14.44
C VAL A 114 -7.48 4.09 13.52
N VAL A 115 -6.93 4.74 12.48
CA VAL A 115 -7.73 5.46 11.47
C VAL A 115 -8.66 4.50 10.72
N TYR A 116 -8.16 3.31 10.37
CA TYR A 116 -8.96 2.29 9.70
C TYR A 116 -10.12 1.80 10.58
N PHE A 117 -9.89 1.42 11.84
CA PHE A 117 -10.94 0.93 12.73
C PHE A 117 -11.93 2.03 13.13
N SER A 118 -11.47 3.28 13.28
CA SER A 118 -12.35 4.41 13.64
C SER A 118 -13.24 4.86 12.48
N TYR A 119 -12.69 5.01 11.27
CA TYR A 119 -13.40 5.54 10.11
C TYR A 119 -13.66 4.48 9.03
N GLY A 120 -12.61 3.78 8.60
CA GLY A 120 -12.65 2.82 7.50
C GLY A 120 -13.59 1.64 7.74
N ALA A 121 -13.64 1.07 8.95
CA ALA A 121 -14.53 -0.04 9.29
C ALA A 121 -16.02 0.36 9.26
N LYS A 122 -16.33 1.62 9.55
CA LYS A 122 -17.71 2.15 9.56
C LYS A 122 -18.20 2.61 8.19
N HIS A 123 -17.29 2.92 7.26
CA HIS A 123 -17.61 3.45 5.91
C HIS A 123 -17.15 2.53 4.76
N SER A 124 -16.67 1.31 5.06
CA SER A 124 -16.29 0.35 4.03
C SER A 124 -17.50 -0.14 3.25
N HIS A 125 -17.61 0.26 1.98
CA HIS A 125 -18.66 -0.17 1.05
C HIS A 125 -18.37 -1.57 0.47
N LEU A 126 -17.93 -2.54 1.29
CA LEU A 126 -17.62 -3.91 0.85
C LEU A 126 -18.84 -4.86 0.88
N THR A 127 -20.02 -4.38 1.26
CA THR A 127 -21.25 -5.20 1.41
C THR A 127 -22.30 -4.97 0.31
N GLY A 128 -21.89 -4.63 -0.92
CA GLY A 128 -22.90 -4.49 -1.98
C GLY A 128 -22.38 -4.30 -3.38
N THR A 129 -21.83 -5.34 -4.01
CA THR A 129 -21.83 -5.51 -5.50
C THR A 129 -21.24 -6.86 -5.93
N HIS A 130 -21.72 -7.99 -5.38
CA HIS A 130 -21.46 -9.32 -5.97
C HIS A 130 -22.69 -9.96 -6.62
N ARG A 131 -23.77 -9.20 -6.86
CA ARG A 131 -25.04 -9.71 -7.39
C ARG A 131 -25.33 -9.42 -8.86
N ALA A 132 -24.42 -8.80 -9.61
CA ALA A 132 -24.71 -8.28 -10.96
C ALA A 132 -23.77 -8.73 -12.09
N ALA A 133 -22.93 -9.77 -11.89
CA ALA A 133 -22.01 -10.27 -12.93
C ALA A 133 -22.31 -11.71 -13.37
N GLY A 134 -23.58 -12.12 -13.35
CA GLY A 134 -24.01 -13.46 -13.73
C GLY A 134 -25.35 -13.43 -14.46
N LYS A 135 -25.46 -12.63 -15.52
CA LYS A 135 -26.51 -12.71 -16.55
C LYS A 135 -26.08 -11.86 -17.75
N ARG A 136 -25.36 -12.48 -18.68
CA ARG A 136 -25.51 -12.36 -20.13
C ARG A 136 -24.54 -13.33 -20.80
#